data_AF-A0A7X6SGU9-F1
#
_entry.id   AF-A0A7X6SGU9-F1
#
_cell.length_a   1.000
_cell.length_b   1.000
_cell.length_c   1.000
_cell.angle_alpha   90.00
_cell.angle_beta   90.00
_cell.angle_gamma   90.00
#
_symmetry.space_group_name_H-M   'P 1'
#
loop_
_entity.id
_entity.type
_entity.pdbx_description
1 polymer ?
#
loop_
_entity_poly.entity_id
_entity_poly.type
_entity_poly.pdbx_seq_one_letter_code
_entity_poly.pdbx_strand_id
1 'polypeptide(L)'
;VKIFEVLAHSIVAFFAIWVMIWGGGELASSAMDQTVELLPFKQGMLYLILPISGTLITIYCILHIIKAVTSDVKQIVAEEDIDIASLQEEGI
;
A
#
# COMPACT_ATOMS: atom_id res chain seq x y z
N VAL A 1 19.77 11.08 0.31
CA VAL A 1 20.14 10.52 1.64
C VAL A 1 19.68 9.07 1.73
N LYS A 2 20.58 8.09 1.52
CA LYS A 2 20.24 6.65 1.43
C LYS A 2 19.52 6.11 2.68
N ILE A 3 19.88 6.64 3.86
CA ILE A 3 19.26 6.27 5.13
C ILE A 3 17.76 6.54 5.15
N PHE A 4 17.31 7.65 4.57
CA PHE A 4 15.91 8.08 4.63
C PHE A 4 15.02 7.16 3.79
N GLU A 5 15.50 6.75 2.62
CA GLU A 5 14.79 5.82 1.73
C GLU A 5 14.63 4.44 2.36
N VAL A 6 15.68 3.91 2.97
CA VAL A 6 15.62 2.62 3.68
C VAL A 6 14.67 2.69 4.87
N LEU A 7 14.71 3.79 5.62
CA LEU A 7 13.85 4.00 6.80
C LEU A 7 12.37 4.13 6.38
N ALA A 8 12.08 4.87 5.30
CA ALA A 8 10.74 4.98 4.74
C ALA A 8 10.18 3.61 4.31
N HIS A 9 10.90 2.85 3.47
CA HIS A 9 10.46 1.53 3.03
C HIS A 9 10.34 0.54 4.20
N SER A 10 11.18 0.65 5.22
CA SER A 10 11.11 -0.20 6.41
C SER A 10 9.86 0.08 7.25
N ILE A 11 9.49 1.35 7.44
CA ILE A 11 8.25 1.74 8.13
C ILE A 11 7.03 1.25 7.33
N VAL A 12 7.03 1.46 6.00
CA VAL A 12 5.93 1.01 5.14
C VAL A 12 5.79 -0.51 5.15
N ALA A 13 6.91 -1.25 5.09
CA ALA A 13 6.89 -2.70 5.20
C ALA A 13 6.34 -3.19 6.55
N PHE A 14 6.74 -2.55 7.65
CA PHE A 14 6.20 -2.86 8.97
C PHE A 14 4.69 -2.63 9.03
N PHE A 15 4.22 -1.51 8.50
CA PHE A 15 2.80 -1.19 8.46
C PHE A 15 2.02 -2.17 7.58
N ALA A 16 2.56 -2.53 6.42
CA ALA A 16 1.94 -3.50 5.52
C ALA A 16 1.77 -4.88 6.18
N ILE A 17 2.80 -5.38 6.88
CA ILE A 17 2.73 -6.67 7.57
C ILE A 17 1.78 -6.59 8.77
N TRP A 18 1.91 -5.58 9.62
CA TRP A 18 1.17 -5.52 10.88
C TRP A 18 -0.29 -5.10 10.67
N VAL A 19 -0.52 -4.04 9.90
CA VAL A 19 -1.85 -3.46 9.75
C VAL A 19 -2.59 -4.08 8.58
N MET A 20 -1.96 -4.23 7.41
CA MET A 20 -2.69 -4.73 6.23
C MET A 20 -2.84 -6.25 6.21
N ILE A 21 -1.80 -7.01 6.56
CA ILE A 21 -1.90 -8.48 6.55
C ILE A 21 -2.64 -8.96 7.79
N TRP A 22 -2.21 -8.56 9.00
CA TRP A 22 -2.85 -9.03 10.23
C TRP A 22 -4.20 -8.33 10.46
N GLY A 23 -4.22 -7.00 10.48
CA GLY A 23 -5.46 -6.23 10.68
C GLY A 23 -6.46 -6.41 9.55
N GLY A 24 -6.00 -6.39 8.29
CA GLY A 24 -6.86 -6.63 7.12
C GLY A 24 -7.36 -8.07 7.03
N GLY A 25 -6.55 -9.05 7.45
CA GLY A 25 -6.96 -10.46 7.55
C GLY A 25 -8.06 -10.68 8.59
N GLU A 26 -7.92 -10.08 9.79
CA GLU A 26 -8.94 -10.13 10.84
C GLU A 26 -10.26 -9.48 10.39
N LEU A 27 -10.15 -8.33 9.71
CA LEU A 27 -11.31 -7.62 9.16
C LEU A 27 -11.99 -8.43 8.05
N ALA A 28 -11.22 -9.06 7.16
CA ALA A 28 -11.74 -9.92 6.11
C ALA A 28 -12.45 -11.16 6.67
N SER A 29 -11.87 -11.79 7.70
CA SER A 29 -12.46 -12.94 8.38
C SER A 29 -13.74 -12.56 9.12
N SER A 30 -13.76 -11.40 9.78
CA SER A 30 -14.95 -10.92 10.49
C SER A 30 -16.08 -10.54 9.53
N ALA A 31 -15.75 -9.96 8.37
CA ALA A 31 -16.72 -9.58 7.36
C ALA A 31 -17.16 -10.73 6.44
N MET A 32 -16.58 -11.93 6.58
CA MET A 32 -17.05 -13.13 5.85
C MET A 32 -18.42 -13.63 6.36
N ASP A 33 -18.74 -13.37 7.62
CA ASP A 33 -20.02 -13.74 8.23
C ASP A 33 -21.13 -12.73 7.86
N GLN A 34 -20.76 -11.53 7.43
CA GLN A 34 -21.69 -10.46 7.07
C GLN A 34 -21.97 -10.46 5.56
N THR A 35 -23.20 -10.84 5.20
CA THR A 35 -23.74 -10.65 3.85
C THR A 35 -24.21 -9.21 3.68
N VAL A 36 -23.60 -8.46 2.76
CA VAL A 36 -24.17 -7.19 2.30
C VAL A 36 -25.31 -7.51 1.35
N GLU A 37 -26.52 -7.05 1.67
CA GLU A 37 -27.71 -7.28 0.84
C GLU A 37 -27.70 -6.51 -0.49
N LEU A 38 -26.67 -5.67 -0.73
CA LEU A 38 -26.61 -4.70 -1.84
C LEU A 38 -25.63 -5.08 -2.97
N LEU A 39 -24.82 -6.15 -2.82
CA LEU A 39 -23.86 -6.59 -3.84
C LEU A 39 -23.90 -8.11 -3.97
N PRO A 40 -23.87 -8.71 -5.18
CA PRO A 40 -23.94 -10.16 -5.37
C PRO A 40 -22.74 -10.96 -4.83
N PHE A 41 -21.77 -10.29 -4.18
CA PHE A 41 -20.56 -10.89 -3.62
C PHE A 41 -20.50 -10.69 -2.11
N LYS A 42 -19.98 -11.68 -1.39
CA LYS A 42 -19.78 -11.63 0.07
C LYS A 42 -18.82 -10.49 0.44
N GLN A 43 -19.13 -9.72 1.48
CA GLN A 43 -18.32 -8.56 1.91
C GLN A 43 -16.88 -8.95 2.24
N GLY A 44 -16.70 -10.12 2.87
CA GLY A 44 -15.38 -10.68 3.17
C GLY A 44 -14.47 -10.86 1.94
N MET A 45 -15.00 -11.12 0.74
CA MET A 45 -14.18 -11.22 -0.48
C MET A 45 -13.59 -9.87 -0.89
N LEU A 46 -14.31 -8.77 -0.66
CA LEU A 46 -13.78 -7.44 -0.92
C LEU A 46 -12.67 -7.10 0.07
N TYR A 47 -12.82 -7.47 1.34
CA TYR A 47 -11.79 -7.19 2.34
C TYR A 47 -10.54 -8.06 2.19
N LEU A 48 -10.60 -9.20 1.49
CA LEU A 48 -9.40 -9.96 1.10
C LEU A 48 -8.44 -9.14 0.21
N ILE A 49 -8.92 -8.07 -0.45
CA ILE A 49 -8.04 -7.16 -1.19
C ILE A 49 -7.01 -6.50 -0.26
N LEU A 50 -7.34 -6.23 1.01
CA LEU A 50 -6.41 -5.63 1.99
C LEU A 50 -5.17 -6.49 2.24
N PRO A 51 -5.28 -7.76 2.69
CA PRO A 51 -4.10 -8.61 2.92
C PRO A 51 -3.37 -8.94 1.61
N ILE A 52 -4.06 -9.05 0.47
CA ILE A 52 -3.42 -9.25 -0.84
C ILE A 52 -2.55 -8.04 -1.21
N SER A 53 -3.11 -6.83 -1.15
CA SER A 53 -2.37 -5.59 -1.42
C SER A 53 -1.22 -5.40 -0.42
N GLY A 54 -1.44 -5.71 0.87
CA GLY A 54 -0.40 -5.65 1.90
C GLY A 54 0.78 -6.59 1.61
N THR A 55 0.49 -7.77 1.07
CA THR A 55 1.52 -8.73 0.63
C THR A 55 2.33 -8.16 -0.53
N LEU A 56 1.68 -7.59 -1.55
CA LEU A 56 2.37 -6.96 -2.68
C LEU A 56 3.27 -5.79 -2.24
N ILE A 57 2.76 -4.93 -1.35
CA ILE A 57 3.52 -3.78 -0.80
C ILE A 57 4.73 -4.26 -0.01
N THR A 58 4.58 -5.32 0.79
CA THR A 58 5.68 -5.92 1.54
C THR A 58 6.77 -6.42 0.61
N ILE A 59 6.42 -7.15 -0.46
CA ILE A 59 7.37 -7.65 -1.46
C ILE A 59 8.08 -6.47 -2.13
N TYR A 60 7.35 -5.44 -2.55
CA TYR A 60 7.92 -4.24 -3.15
C TYR A 60 8.94 -3.57 -2.24
N CYS A 61 8.59 -3.35 -0.96
CA CYS A 61 9.48 -2.73 0.01
C CYS A 61 10.75 -3.56 0.24
N ILE A 62 10.64 -4.89 0.35
CA ILE A 62 11.80 -5.77 0.50
C ILE A 62 12.73 -5.67 -0.73
N LEU A 63 12.17 -5.73 -1.94
CA LEU A 63 12.95 -5.60 -3.17
C LEU A 63 13.64 -4.24 -3.26
N HIS A 64 12.96 -3.17 -2.86
CA HIS A 64 13.52 -1.82 -2.83
C HIS A 64 14.62 -1.68 -1.78
N ILE A 65 14.47 -2.26 -0.59
CA ILE A 65 15.52 -2.26 0.44
C ILE A 65 16.76 -3.00 -0.05
N ILE A 66 16.60 -4.19 -0.67
CA ILE A 66 17.73 -4.96 -1.22
C ILE A 66 18.40 -4.18 -2.36
N LYS A 67 17.63 -3.54 -3.24
CA LYS A 67 18.14 -2.65 -4.29
C LYS A 67 18.90 -1.46 -3.72
N ALA A 68 18.39 -0.80 -2.70
CA ALA A 68 19.03 0.36 -2.06
C ALA A 68 20.37 -0.01 -1.39
N VAL A 69 20.51 -1.26 -0.93
CA VAL A 69 21.75 -1.79 -0.36
C VAL A 69 22.75 -2.25 -1.45
N THR A 70 22.25 -2.79 -2.56
CA THR A 70 23.08 -3.40 -3.63
C THR A 70 23.47 -2.42 -4.75
N SER A 71 22.60 -1.48 -5.09
CA SER A 71 22.75 -0.53 -6.19
C SER A 71 22.54 0.90 -5.72
N ASP A 72 23.50 1.74 -6.03
CA ASP A 72 23.55 3.18 -5.73
C ASP A 72 22.60 3.99 -6.64
N VAL A 73 21.31 3.63 -6.80
CA VAL A 73 20.47 4.26 -7.84
C VAL A 73 19.01 4.49 -7.45
N LYS A 74 18.74 5.79 -7.26
CA LYS A 74 17.61 6.58 -7.80
C LYS A 74 16.21 6.08 -7.45
N GLN A 75 15.64 6.67 -6.39
CA GLN A 75 14.19 6.72 -6.21
C GLN A 75 13.55 7.25 -7.48
N ILE A 76 12.74 6.40 -8.12
CA ILE A 76 11.59 6.89 -8.86
C ILE A 76 10.67 7.45 -7.78
N VAL A 77 10.72 8.77 -7.60
CA VAL A 77 9.64 9.53 -6.97
C VAL A 77 8.46 9.37 -7.91
N ALA A 78 7.73 8.26 -7.74
CA ALA A 78 6.38 8.13 -8.25
C ALA A 78 5.44 8.65 -7.17
N GLU A 79 5.63 9.91 -6.78
CA GLU A 79 4.50 10.74 -6.46
C GLU A 79 4.57 11.82 -7.53
N GLU A 80 3.85 11.54 -8.60
CA GLU A 80 3.31 12.54 -9.50
C GLU A 80 3.14 13.84 -8.71
N ASP A 81 3.95 14.85 -9.04
CA ASP A 81 3.66 16.23 -8.69
C ASP A 81 2.28 16.52 -9.30
N ILE A 82 1.21 16.17 -8.59
CA ILE A 82 -0.09 16.76 -8.81
C ILE A 82 0.08 18.19 -8.33
N ASP A 83 0.66 18.99 -9.20
CA ASP A 83 0.83 20.41 -9.04
C ASP A 83 -0.58 21.00 -9.05
N ILE A 84 -1.20 21.05 -7.86
CA ILE A 84 -2.52 21.64 -7.59
C ILE A 84 -2.60 23.06 -8.18
N ALA A 85 -1.45 23.71 -8.40
CA ALA A 85 -1.32 24.99 -9.09
C ALA A 85 -1.88 24.96 -10.53
N SER A 86 -1.74 23.85 -11.26
CA SER A 86 -2.19 23.75 -12.67
C SER A 86 -3.70 23.55 -12.84
N LEU A 87 -4.41 23.03 -11.83
CA LEU A 87 -5.87 22.85 -11.86
C LEU A 87 -6.65 24.11 -11.47
N GLN A 88 -5.98 25.12 -10.89
CA GLN A 88 -6.61 26.37 -10.51
C GLN A 88 -6.60 27.42 -11.64
N GLU A 89 -5.77 27.22 -12.68
CA GLU A 89 -5.77 28.08 -13.88
C GLU A 89 -6.72 27.60 -14.99
N GLU A 90 -7.14 26.33 -15.00
CA GLU A 90 -8.13 25.81 -15.97
C GLU A 90 -9.59 25.87 -15.45
N GLY A 91 -9.79 26.27 -14.19
CA GLY A 91 -11.10 26.52 -13.59
C GLY A 91 -11.59 27.94 -13.86
N ILE A 92 -12.06 28.17 -15.09
CA ILE A 92 -12.88 29.34 -15.48
C ILE A 92 -14.26 29.25 -14.81
#